data_AF-C1K149-F1
#
_entry.id   AF-C1K149-F1
#
_cell.length_a   1.000
_cell.length_b   1.000
_cell.length_c   1.000
_cell.angle_alpha   90.00
_cell.angle_beta   90.00
_cell.angle_gamma   90.00
#
_symmetry.space_group_name_H-M   'P 1'
#
loop_
_entity.id
_entity.type
_entity.pdbx_description
1 polymer ?
#
loop_
_entity_poly.entity_id
_entity_poly.type
_entity_poly.pdbx_seq_one_letter_code
_entity_poly.pdbx_strand_id
1 'polypeptide(L)'
;GGFGIVYKGVMPSGEHVAVKRLPAMSRGSSHDHGFNAEIQTLGRIRHRHIVRLLGFCSNHETNLLVYEYMPNGSLGEMLHGKKGGHLHWDTRYKIAVEAAKGLCYLHHDCSPLILHRDVKSNNILLDSNFEAHVADFGSPSS
;
A
#
# COMPACT_ATOMS: atom_id res chain seq x y z
N GLY A 1 2.64 7.93 -0.96
CA GLY A 1 2.40 7.98 -2.41
C GLY A 1 1.87 9.35 -2.81
N GLY A 2 1.99 9.70 -4.09
CA GLY A 2 1.85 11.08 -4.62
C GLY A 2 0.47 11.74 -4.56
N PHE A 3 -0.56 11.07 -4.05
CA PHE A 3 -1.90 11.63 -3.93
C PHE A 3 -2.47 11.28 -2.55
N GLY A 4 -2.71 12.31 -1.73
CA GLY A 4 -3.39 12.20 -0.45
C GLY A 4 -2.51 12.21 0.81
N ILE A 5 -3.17 12.30 1.95
CA ILE A 5 -2.56 12.28 3.29
C ILE A 5 -2.91 10.95 3.95
N VAL A 6 -1.93 10.27 4.53
CA VAL A 6 -2.15 9.04 5.29
C VAL A 6 -2.14 9.35 6.78
N TYR A 7 -3.22 8.98 7.47
CA TYR A 7 -3.38 9.13 8.90
C TYR A 7 -3.26 7.76 9.58
N LYS A 8 -2.66 7.71 10.77
CA LYS A 8 -2.77 6.56 11.66
C LYS A 8 -4.08 6.66 12.44
N GLY A 9 -4.85 5.57 12.48
CA GLY A 9 -6.08 5.45 13.27
C GLY A 9 -6.03 4.28 14.24
N VAL A 10 -6.99 4.26 15.16
CA VAL A 10 -7.22 3.16 16.10
C VAL A 10 -8.71 2.82 16.06
N MET A 11 -9.05 1.57 15.76
CA MET A 11 -10.43 1.08 15.74
C MET A 11 -10.94 0.90 17.19
N PRO A 12 -12.27 0.86 17.43
CA PRO A 12 -12.83 0.58 18.76
C PRO A 12 -12.34 -0.74 19.38
N SER A 13 -11.93 -1.70 18.54
CA SER A 13 -11.31 -2.96 18.96
C SER A 13 -9.88 -2.82 19.48
N GLY A 14 -9.26 -1.64 19.36
CA GLY A 14 -7.84 -1.39 19.65
C GLY A 14 -6.90 -1.64 18.47
N GLU A 15 -7.41 -2.10 17.32
CA GLU A 15 -6.60 -2.38 16.14
C GLU A 15 -6.11 -1.08 15.46
N HIS A 16 -4.82 -1.03 15.10
CA HIS A 16 -4.25 0.10 14.37
C HIS A 16 -4.52 0.00 12.87
N VAL A 17 -4.94 1.11 12.26
CA VAL A 17 -5.19 1.21 10.81
C VAL A 17 -4.46 2.39 10.18
N ALA A 18 -4.21 2.32 8.88
CA ALA A 18 -3.77 3.45 8.07
C ALA A 18 -4.93 3.94 7.20
N VAL A 19 -5.26 5.23 7.29
CA VAL A 19 -6.35 5.85 6.53
C VAL A 19 -5.76 6.81 5.51
N LYS A 20 -5.77 6.43 4.23
CA LYS A 20 -5.34 7.26 3.10
C LYS A 20 -6.53 8.13 2.66
N ARG A 21 -6.42 9.43 2.86
CA ARG A 21 -7.38 10.43 2.41
C ARG A 21 -6.96 10.99 1.06
N LEU A 22 -7.79 10.75 0.05
CA LEU A 22 -7.65 11.33 -1.29
C LEU A 22 -8.56 12.57 -1.41
N PRO A 23 -8.11 13.63 -2.09
CA PRO A 23 -8.98 14.77 -2.43
C PRO A 23 -10.23 14.29 -3.19
N ALA A 24 -11.39 14.89 -2.93
CA ALA A 24 -12.56 14.65 -3.75
C ALA A 24 -12.34 15.09 -5.19
N MET A 25 -13.08 14.44 -6.10
CA MET A 25 -13.22 14.92 -7.47
C MET A 25 -13.72 16.36 -7.44
N SER A 26 -12.89 17.31 -7.88
CA SER A 26 -13.38 18.65 -8.17
C SER A 26 -14.34 18.55 -9.35
N ARG A 27 -15.40 19.37 -9.38
CA ARG A 27 -16.33 19.42 -10.52
C ARG A 27 -15.54 19.81 -11.78
N GLY A 28 -15.20 18.82 -12.61
CA GLY A 28 -14.41 18.99 -13.84
C GLY A 28 -13.16 18.11 -13.94
N SER A 29 -12.70 17.47 -12.86
CA SER A 29 -11.58 16.51 -12.92
C SER A 29 -12.09 15.09 -13.14
N SER A 30 -11.71 14.45 -14.25
CA SER A 30 -12.05 13.05 -14.57
C SER A 30 -11.27 12.01 -13.77
N HIS A 31 -10.30 12.43 -12.94
CA HIS A 31 -9.39 11.52 -12.24
C HIS A 31 -9.77 11.44 -10.77
N ASP A 32 -10.14 10.25 -10.30
CA ASP A 32 -10.43 9.92 -8.89
C ASP A 32 -9.16 9.65 -8.05
N HIS A 33 -8.00 10.09 -8.56
CA HIS A 33 -6.68 9.86 -7.98
C HIS A 33 -6.36 8.37 -7.73
N GLY A 34 -6.89 7.46 -8.54
CA GLY A 34 -6.61 6.04 -8.44
C GLY A 34 -7.47 5.31 -7.42
N PHE A 35 -8.47 5.97 -6.83
CA PHE A 35 -9.35 5.39 -5.81
C PHE A 35 -10.04 4.11 -6.30
N ASN A 36 -10.68 4.15 -7.47
CA ASN A 36 -11.34 2.98 -8.03
C ASN A 36 -10.33 1.91 -8.46
N ALA A 37 -9.19 2.30 -9.03
CA ALA A 37 -8.15 1.33 -9.42
C ALA A 37 -7.64 0.54 -8.19
N GLU A 38 -7.38 1.24 -7.09
CA GLU A 38 -6.90 0.64 -5.85
C GLU A 38 -7.97 -0.28 -5.22
N ILE A 39 -9.24 0.13 -5.19
CA ILE A 39 -10.36 -0.71 -4.72
C ILE A 39 -10.56 -1.95 -5.59
N GLN A 40 -10.61 -1.79 -6.92
CA GLN A 40 -10.85 -2.90 -7.83
C GLN A 40 -9.73 -3.94 -7.79
N THR A 41 -8.49 -3.48 -7.60
CA THR A 41 -7.32 -4.36 -7.51
C THR A 41 -7.26 -5.04 -6.15
N LEU A 42 -7.17 -4.27 -5.05
CA LEU A 42 -6.98 -4.82 -3.71
C LEU A 42 -8.23 -5.49 -3.14
N GLY A 43 -9.43 -5.13 -3.61
CA GLY A 43 -10.67 -5.78 -3.22
C GLY A 43 -10.80 -7.22 -3.74
N ARG A 44 -9.99 -7.62 -4.73
CA ARG A 44 -10.07 -8.95 -5.38
C ARG A 44 -8.91 -9.88 -5.03
N ILE A 45 -7.86 -9.36 -4.40
CA ILE A 45 -6.66 -10.13 -4.11
C ILE A 45 -6.35 -10.17 -2.63
N ARG A 46 -5.72 -11.26 -2.19
CA ARG A 46 -5.21 -11.39 -0.83
C ARG A 46 -3.96 -12.25 -0.84
N HIS A 47 -2.84 -11.66 -0.42
CA HIS A 47 -1.56 -12.33 -0.36
C HIS A 47 -0.74 -11.77 0.80
N ARG A 48 0.09 -12.61 1.43
CA ARG A 48 0.88 -12.23 2.63
C ARG A 48 1.81 -11.03 2.40
N HIS A 49 2.30 -10.85 1.18
CA HIS A 49 3.24 -9.78 0.83
C HIS A 49 2.59 -8.65 0.01
N ILE A 50 1.27 -8.46 0.16
CA ILE A 50 0.52 -7.34 -0.42
C ILE A 50 -0.26 -6.69 0.70
N VAL A 51 -0.19 -5.36 0.80
CA VAL A 51 -0.93 -4.61 1.81
C VAL A 51 -2.42 -4.87 1.67
N ARG A 52 -3.08 -5.13 2.80
CA ARG A 52 -4.51 -5.43 2.80
C ARG A 52 -5.33 -4.15 2.89
N LEU A 53 -6.22 -3.96 1.91
CA LEU A 53 -7.32 -3.01 2.01
C LEU A 53 -8.41 -3.60 2.92
N LEU A 54 -8.70 -2.93 4.03
CA LEU A 54 -9.73 -3.32 4.99
C LEU A 54 -11.11 -2.78 4.59
N GLY A 55 -11.14 -1.63 3.92
CA GLY A 55 -12.37 -1.02 3.45
C GLY A 55 -12.11 0.34 2.82
N PHE A 56 -13.19 0.98 2.39
CA PHE A 56 -13.16 2.31 1.83
C PHE A 56 -14.41 3.09 2.26
N CYS A 57 -14.34 4.41 2.18
CA CYS A 57 -15.48 5.30 2.36
C CYS A 57 -15.39 6.40 1.30
N SER A 58 -16.52 6.74 0.69
CA SER A 58 -16.61 7.79 -0.31
C SER A 58 -17.83 8.65 -0.02
N ASN A 59 -17.63 9.97 -0.06
CA ASN A 59 -18.71 10.96 -0.02
C ASN A 59 -18.41 12.11 -0.99
N HIS A 60 -19.27 13.13 -1.01
CA HIS A 60 -19.10 14.27 -1.92
C HIS A 60 -17.82 15.11 -1.70
N GLU A 61 -17.17 14.98 -0.54
CA GLU A 61 -16.03 15.82 -0.12
C GLU A 61 -14.70 15.06 -0.02
N THR A 62 -14.73 13.74 0.12
CA THR A 62 -13.52 12.95 0.34
C THR A 62 -13.69 11.49 -0.05
N ASN A 63 -12.57 10.92 -0.53
CA ASN A 63 -12.39 9.48 -0.68
C ASN A 63 -11.39 8.99 0.38
N LEU A 64 -11.73 7.90 1.07
CA LEU A 64 -10.91 7.30 2.13
C LEU A 64 -10.68 5.83 1.82
N LEU A 65 -9.43 5.40 1.93
CA LEU A 65 -9.02 3.99 1.86
C LEU A 65 -8.43 3.60 3.20
N VAL A 66 -8.88 2.48 3.76
CA VAL A 66 -8.48 2.00 5.09
C VAL A 66 -7.67 0.72 4.93
N TYR A 67 -6.45 0.69 5.47
CA TYR A 67 -5.50 -0.41 5.38
C TYR A 67 -5.10 -0.93 6.75
N GLU A 68 -4.56 -2.14 6.79
CA GLU A 68 -3.75 -2.60 7.92
C GLU A 68 -2.57 -1.64 8.13
N TYR A 69 -2.28 -1.30 9.38
CA TYR A 69 -1.19 -0.38 9.70
C TYR A 69 0.17 -1.07 9.69
N MET A 70 1.14 -0.47 9.00
CA MET A 70 2.51 -0.97 8.89
C MET A 70 3.43 -0.16 9.83
N PRO A 71 3.73 -0.66 11.04
CA PRO A 71 4.38 0.15 12.08
C PRO A 71 5.82 0.54 11.79
N ASN A 72 6.52 -0.19 10.91
CA ASN A 72 7.88 0.14 10.50
C ASN A 72 7.93 1.04 9.27
N GLY A 73 6.77 1.51 8.78
CA GLY A 73 6.68 2.45 7.68
C GLY A 73 7.14 1.84 6.35
N SER A 74 7.65 2.69 5.46
CA SER A 74 8.16 2.25 4.16
C SER A 74 9.63 1.82 4.23
N LEU A 75 10.03 0.91 3.34
CA LEU A 75 11.43 0.54 3.16
C LEU A 75 12.29 1.76 2.80
N GLY A 76 11.76 2.70 2.01
CA GLY A 76 12.48 3.94 1.67
C GLY A 76 12.82 4.78 2.90
N GLU A 77 11.87 4.95 3.84
CA GLU A 77 12.13 5.63 5.12
C GLU A 77 13.12 4.85 5.99
N MET A 78 13.08 3.52 5.97
CA MET A 78 14.04 2.70 6.71
C MET A 78 15.45 2.71 6.13
N LEU A 79 15.59 2.89 4.81
CA LEU A 79 16.89 2.97 4.14
C LEU A 79 17.51 4.37 4.25
N HIS A 80 16.70 5.43 4.17
CA HIS A 80 17.18 6.81 4.02
C HIS A 80 16.79 7.75 5.17
N GLY A 81 15.88 7.35 6.05
CA GLY A 81 15.41 8.18 7.15
C GLY A 81 16.36 8.24 8.33
N LYS A 82 15.91 8.84 9.44
CA LYS A 82 16.70 8.97 10.68
C LYS A 82 17.07 7.62 11.33
N LYS A 83 16.38 6.54 10.96
CA LYS A 83 16.69 5.15 11.33
C LYS A 83 17.58 4.45 10.29
N GLY A 84 18.01 5.18 9.26
CA GLY A 84 18.84 4.70 8.16
C GLY A 84 20.16 4.19 8.68
N GLY A 85 20.32 2.87 8.64
CA GLY A 85 21.51 2.18 9.16
C GLY A 85 21.22 0.91 9.96
N HIS A 86 19.97 0.70 10.42
CA HIS A 86 19.63 -0.44 11.29
C HIS A 86 19.16 -1.71 10.56
N LEU A 87 18.98 -1.67 9.24
CA LEU A 87 18.66 -2.87 8.47
C LEU A 87 19.94 -3.66 8.17
N HIS A 88 20.17 -4.72 8.94
CA HIS A 88 21.19 -5.73 8.65
C HIS A 88 20.95 -6.39 7.29
N TRP A 89 22.02 -6.93 6.70
CA TRP A 89 21.97 -7.56 5.38
C TRP A 89 20.90 -8.64 5.27
N ASP A 90 20.78 -9.50 6.28
CA ASP A 90 19.80 -10.60 6.28
C ASP A 90 18.36 -10.08 6.21
N THR A 91 18.06 -8.98 6.91
CA THR A 91 16.74 -8.33 6.84
C THR A 91 16.49 -7.73 5.45
N ARG A 92 17.50 -7.11 4.83
CA ARG A 92 17.38 -6.56 3.46
C ARG A 92 17.11 -7.66 2.44
N TYR A 93 17.85 -8.76 2.55
CA TYR A 93 17.67 -9.92 1.69
C TYR A 93 16.27 -10.53 1.86
N LYS A 94 15.80 -10.69 3.10
CA LYS A 94 14.43 -11.12 3.41
C LYS A 94 13.40 -10.22 2.73
N ILE A 95 13.50 -8.90 2.93
CA ILE A 95 12.57 -7.91 2.35
C ILE A 95 12.55 -7.99 0.81
N ALA A 96 13.72 -8.13 0.17
CA ALA A 96 13.82 -8.24 -1.28
C ALA A 96 13.10 -9.51 -1.81
N VAL A 97 13.32 -10.65 -1.14
CA VAL A 97 12.67 -11.92 -1.49
C VAL A 97 11.15 -11.83 -1.29
N GLU A 98 10.70 -11.24 -0.19
CA GLU A 98 9.27 -11.12 0.13
C GLU A 98 8.54 -10.16 -0.81
N ALA A 99 9.13 -9.01 -1.14
CA ALA A 99 8.61 -8.12 -2.17
C ALA A 99 8.52 -8.83 -3.53
N ALA A 100 9.55 -9.59 -3.91
CA ALA A 100 9.55 -10.38 -5.14
C ALA A 100 8.44 -11.45 -5.15
N LYS A 101 8.17 -12.11 -4.01
CA LYS A 101 7.03 -13.05 -3.88
C LYS A 101 5.69 -12.33 -4.09
N GLY A 102 5.51 -11.15 -3.51
CA GLY A 102 4.31 -10.33 -3.71
C GLY A 102 4.09 -9.98 -5.18
N LEU A 103 5.15 -9.57 -5.88
CA LEU A 103 5.10 -9.28 -7.32
C LEU A 103 4.87 -10.54 -8.18
N CYS A 104 5.49 -11.67 -7.81
CA CYS A 104 5.30 -12.95 -8.50
C CYS A 104 3.81 -13.36 -8.47
N TYR A 105 3.17 -13.28 -7.30
CA TYR A 105 1.74 -13.54 -7.15
C TYR A 105 0.89 -12.64 -8.08
N LEU A 106 1.19 -11.34 -8.16
CA LEU A 106 0.47 -10.42 -9.05
C LEU A 106 0.59 -10.81 -10.53
N HIS A 107 1.76 -11.27 -10.96
CA HIS A 107 2.06 -11.54 -12.36
C HIS A 107 1.64 -12.95 -12.82
N HIS A 108 1.66 -13.93 -11.94
CA HIS A 108 1.51 -15.34 -12.32
C HIS A 108 0.28 -16.02 -11.72
N ASP A 109 -0.17 -15.58 -10.53
CA ASP A 109 -1.26 -16.25 -9.82
C ASP A 109 -2.60 -15.49 -9.94
N CYS A 110 -2.56 -14.21 -10.34
CA CYS A 110 -3.75 -13.42 -10.63
C CYS A 110 -4.20 -13.60 -12.09
N SER A 111 -5.52 -13.72 -12.30
CA SER A 111 -6.13 -13.78 -13.63
C SER A 111 -7.29 -12.77 -13.74
N PRO A 112 -7.18 -11.72 -14.56
CA PRO A 112 -6.01 -11.36 -15.38
C PRO A 112 -4.80 -11.00 -14.51
N LEU A 113 -3.59 -11.09 -15.10
CA LEU A 113 -2.36 -10.66 -14.43
C LEU A 113 -2.46 -9.19 -14.05
N ILE A 114 -1.86 -8.81 -12.92
CA ILE A 114 -1.91 -7.45 -12.38
C ILE A 114 -0.53 -6.81 -12.51
N LEU A 115 -0.44 -5.73 -13.29
CA LEU A 115 0.78 -4.92 -13.38
C LEU A 115 0.76 -3.82 -12.31
N HIS A 116 1.69 -3.85 -11.34
CA HIS A 116 1.75 -2.85 -10.28
C HIS A 116 2.12 -1.43 -10.77
N ARG A 117 3.04 -1.35 -11.76
CA ARG A 117 3.50 -0.10 -12.44
C ARG A 117 4.23 0.94 -11.59
N ASP A 118 4.10 0.95 -10.27
CA ASP A 118 4.81 1.89 -9.38
C ASP A 118 5.66 1.17 -8.31
N VAL A 119 6.50 0.21 -8.72
CA VAL A 119 7.37 -0.51 -7.77
C VAL A 119 8.58 0.35 -7.39
N LYS A 120 8.64 0.75 -6.11
CA LYS A 120 9.74 1.52 -5.51
C LYS A 120 9.81 1.28 -4.01
N SER A 121 10.93 1.63 -3.37
CA SER A 121 11.14 1.43 -1.93
C SER A 121 10.07 2.08 -1.04
N ASN A 122 9.49 3.21 -1.47
CA ASN A 122 8.42 3.89 -0.73
C ASN A 122 7.07 3.14 -0.78
N ASN A 123 6.90 2.23 -1.73
CA ASN A 123 5.70 1.42 -1.94
C ASN A 123 5.90 -0.02 -1.45
N ILE A 124 6.96 -0.28 -0.70
CA ILE A 124 7.17 -1.50 0.06
C ILE A 124 7.06 -1.12 1.53
N LEU A 125 5.97 -1.51 2.17
CA LEU A 125 5.71 -1.25 3.59
C LEU A 125 6.18 -2.43 4.44
N LEU A 126 6.51 -2.13 5.70
CA LEU A 126 7.08 -3.09 6.63
C LEU A 126 6.19 -3.23 7.88
N ASP A 127 5.77 -4.46 8.15
CA ASP A 127 5.01 -4.77 9.35
C ASP A 127 5.90 -4.80 10.60
N SER A 128 5.35 -5.18 11.77
CA SER A 128 6.10 -5.25 13.04
C SER A 128 7.29 -6.20 13.02
N ASN A 129 7.26 -7.21 12.15
CA ASN A 129 8.28 -8.26 12.01
C ASN A 129 9.25 -7.98 10.84
N PHE A 130 9.21 -6.77 10.28
CA PHE A 130 9.92 -6.39 9.07
C PHE A 130 9.61 -7.31 7.89
N GLU A 131 8.40 -7.88 7.82
CA GLU A 131 7.93 -8.53 6.59
C GLU A 131 7.52 -7.48 5.57
N ALA A 132 7.82 -7.74 4.30
CA ALA A 132 7.54 -6.81 3.21
C ALA A 132 6.11 -6.97 2.67
N HIS A 133 5.46 -5.82 2.46
CA HIS A 133 4.12 -5.70 1.89
C HIS A 133 4.11 -4.69 0.75
N VAL A 134 3.84 -5.14 -0.47
CA VAL A 134 3.70 -4.26 -1.64
C VAL A 134 2.43 -3.42 -1.51
N ALA A 135 2.52 -2.11 -1.78
CA ALA A 135 1.46 -1.12 -1.57
C ALA A 135 1.36 -0.09 -2.70
N ASP A 136 0.31 0.74 -2.67
CA ASP A 136 0.01 1.82 -3.63
C ASP A 136 -0.39 1.31 -5.03
N PHE A 137 -1.61 0.76 -5.11
CA PHE A 137 -2.20 0.19 -6.33
C PHE A 137 -3.10 1.19 -7.09
N GLY A 138 -2.92 2.49 -6.82
CA GLY A 138 -3.73 3.55 -7.44
C GLY A 138 -3.41 3.83 -8.92
N SER A 139 -2.34 3.24 -9.47
CA SER A 139 -2.02 3.35 -10.89
C SER A 139 -2.81 2.30 -11.67
N PRO A 140 -3.69 2.67 -12.62
CA PRO A 140 -4.51 1.71 -13.33
C PRO A 140 -3.64 0.68 -14.06
N SER A 141 -3.94 -0.60 -13.87
CA SER A 141 -3.53 -1.67 -14.79
C SER A 141 -4.56 -1.70 -15.93
N SER A 142 -4.08 -1.61 -17.17
CA SER A 142 -4.90 -1.70 -18.38
C SER A 142 -5.16 -3.16 -18.74
#